data_AF-A0A2K0U0N5-F1
#
_entry.id   AF-A0A2K0U0N5-F1
#
_cell.length_a   1.000
_cell.length_b   1.000
_cell.length_c   1.000
_cell.angle_alpha   90.00
_cell.angle_beta   90.00
_cell.angle_gamma   90.00
#
_symmetry.space_group_name_H-M   'P 1'
#
loop_
_entity.id
_entity.type
_entity.pdbx_description
1 polymer ?
#
loop_
_entity_poly.entity_id
_entity_poly.type
_entity_poly.pdbx_seq_one_letter_code
_entity_poly.pdbx_strand_id
1 'polypeptide(L)'
;MAISEALLDTGASIWFATHFVELARVLADRPGVLNLHLASNTSIGEGGLPQLTMLYKANAGTVDDENHYGIALARAIGMPESFINCAETVANDLRQRRESNRQSSDAYKEIHRRRLALNLYEAIDQAKKSPNKETISGYLQRLREQYNLRLKEIEEM
;
A
#
# COMPACT_ATOMS: atom_id res chain seq x y z
N MET A 1 -11.33 2.34 -6.30
CA MET A 1 -10.32 2.50 -7.36
C MET A 1 -10.71 3.61 -8.33
N ALA A 2 -11.80 3.48 -9.10
CA ALA A 2 -12.17 4.46 -10.13
C ALA A 2 -12.18 5.94 -9.67
N ILE A 3 -12.71 6.23 -8.47
CA ILE A 3 -12.71 7.60 -7.91
C ILE A 3 -11.28 8.08 -7.67
N SER A 4 -10.43 7.26 -7.05
CA SER A 4 -9.03 7.62 -6.75
C SER A 4 -8.22 7.85 -8.02
N GLU A 5 -8.46 7.05 -9.08
CA GLU A 5 -7.81 7.23 -10.37
C GLU A 5 -8.28 8.52 -11.06
N ALA A 6 -9.59 8.76 -11.12
CA ALA A 6 -10.13 9.99 -11.69
C ALA A 6 -9.64 11.25 -10.95
N LEU A 7 -9.44 11.15 -9.63
CA LEU A 7 -8.87 12.21 -8.82
C LEU A 7 -7.39 12.46 -9.17
N LEU A 8 -6.59 11.42 -9.42
CA LEU A 8 -5.20 11.57 -9.86
C LEU A 8 -5.10 12.29 -11.21
N ASP A 9 -6.01 11.99 -12.13
CA ASP A 9 -6.05 12.62 -13.46
C ASP A 9 -6.26 14.14 -13.41
N THR A 10 -6.84 14.66 -12.33
CA THR A 10 -7.04 16.10 -12.15
C THR A 10 -5.74 16.87 -11.93
N GLY A 11 -4.68 16.21 -11.46
CA GLY A 11 -3.43 16.86 -11.05
C GLY A 11 -3.54 17.73 -9.80
N ALA A 12 -4.67 17.70 -9.09
CA ALA A 12 -4.87 18.45 -7.85
C ALA A 12 -4.11 17.83 -6.66
N SER A 13 -3.79 18.64 -5.66
CA SER A 13 -3.26 18.13 -4.39
C SER A 13 -4.39 17.51 -3.56
N ILE A 14 -4.35 16.19 -3.36
CA ILE A 14 -5.42 15.41 -2.74
C ILE A 14 -4.88 14.61 -1.55
N TRP A 15 -5.60 14.67 -0.42
CA TRP A 15 -5.42 13.75 0.70
C TRP A 15 -6.55 12.72 0.68
N PHE A 16 -6.20 11.44 0.63
CA PHE A 16 -7.16 10.35 0.53
C PHE A 16 -6.95 9.34 1.67
N ALA A 17 -7.83 9.38 2.68
CA ALA A 17 -7.81 8.40 3.77
C ALA A 17 -8.62 7.16 3.40
N THR A 18 -8.06 5.97 3.64
CA THR A 18 -8.74 4.71 3.31
C THR A 18 -8.33 3.56 4.22
N HIS A 19 -9.24 2.60 4.40
CA HIS A 19 -8.95 1.29 5.00
C HIS A 19 -8.66 0.21 3.95
N PHE A 20 -8.79 0.53 2.65
CA PHE A 20 -8.50 -0.41 1.58
C PHE A 20 -7.00 -0.48 1.32
N VAL A 21 -6.30 -1.40 1.99
CA VAL A 21 -4.86 -1.60 1.81
C VAL A 21 -4.51 -1.94 0.35
N GLU A 22 -5.38 -2.70 -0.33
CA GLU A 22 -5.24 -3.00 -1.76
C GLU A 22 -5.23 -1.75 -2.63
N LEU A 23 -6.00 -0.71 -2.28
CA LEU A 23 -6.01 0.55 -3.02
C LEU A 23 -4.65 1.25 -2.90
N ALA A 24 -4.09 1.30 -1.68
CA ALA A 24 -2.77 1.87 -1.45
C ALA A 24 -1.70 1.08 -2.20
N ARG A 25 -1.79 -0.25 -2.24
CA ARG A 25 -0.86 -1.10 -3.01
C ARG A 25 -0.96 -0.87 -4.52
N VAL A 26 -2.16 -0.87 -5.09
CA VAL A 26 -2.37 -0.70 -6.54
C VAL A 26 -1.91 0.67 -7.02
N LEU A 27 -2.12 1.70 -6.20
CA LEU A 27 -1.71 3.07 -6.54
C LEU A 27 -0.27 3.39 -6.16
N ALA A 28 0.43 2.51 -5.43
CA ALA A 28 1.80 2.75 -4.97
C ALA A 28 2.79 3.01 -6.13
N ASP A 29 2.49 2.44 -7.30
CA ASP A 29 3.34 2.56 -8.49
C ASP A 29 2.91 3.70 -9.43
N ARG A 30 1.83 4.42 -9.10
CA ARG A 30 1.37 5.56 -9.90
C ARG A 30 2.24 6.79 -9.60
N PRO A 31 2.70 7.52 -10.63
CA PRO A 31 3.43 8.76 -10.44
C PRO A 31 2.63 9.78 -9.62
N GLY A 32 3.28 10.47 -8.69
CA GLY A 32 2.64 11.48 -7.85
C GLY A 32 1.82 10.94 -6.68
N VAL A 33 1.75 9.62 -6.50
CA VAL A 33 1.12 9.01 -5.33
C VAL A 33 2.16 8.80 -4.22
N LEU A 34 1.81 9.24 -3.00
CA LEU A 34 2.57 8.97 -1.79
C LEU A 34 1.68 8.23 -0.79
N ASN A 35 2.01 6.98 -0.49
CA ASN A 35 1.34 6.23 0.56
C ASN A 35 1.87 6.64 1.92
N LEU A 36 0.93 6.96 2.82
CA LEU A 36 1.19 7.32 4.20
C LEU A 36 0.33 6.45 5.11
N HIS A 37 0.87 6.12 6.27
CA HIS A 37 0.10 5.51 7.36
C HIS A 37 0.38 6.21 8.69
N LEU A 38 -0.57 6.11 9.61
CA LEU A 38 -0.36 6.59 10.98
C LEU A 38 0.41 5.54 11.78
N ALA A 39 1.54 5.95 12.34
CA ALA A 39 2.40 5.10 13.12
C ALA A 39 1.75 4.75 14.48
N SER A 40 1.84 3.49 14.86
CA SER A 40 1.37 2.96 16.13
C SER A 40 2.38 1.98 16.69
N ASN A 41 2.45 1.88 18.02
CA ASN A 41 3.24 0.88 18.72
C ASN A 41 2.32 -0.12 19.42
N THR A 42 2.61 -1.40 19.30
CA THR A 42 1.89 -2.46 20.02
C THR A 42 2.83 -3.01 21.09
N SER A 43 2.43 -2.89 22.36
CA SER A 43 3.14 -3.45 23.50
C SER A 43 2.24 -4.44 24.24
N ILE A 44 2.82 -5.28 25.08
CA ILE A 44 2.07 -6.12 26.01
C ILE A 44 2.02 -5.35 27.34
N GLY A 45 0.84 -4.97 27.78
CA GLY A 45 0.60 -4.30 29.05
C GLY A 45 0.56 -5.28 30.23
N GLU A 46 0.35 -4.74 31.44
CA GLU A 46 0.19 -5.56 32.64
C GLU A 46 -0.99 -6.53 32.48
N GLY A 47 -0.78 -7.81 32.84
CA GLY A 47 -1.79 -8.86 32.69
C GLY A 47 -1.81 -9.56 31.32
N GLY A 48 -0.85 -9.30 30.42
CA GLY A 48 -0.73 -10.00 29.14
C GLY A 48 -1.66 -9.47 28.03
N LEU A 49 -2.35 -8.36 28.29
CA LEU A 49 -3.24 -7.72 27.32
C LEU A 49 -2.42 -6.88 26.33
N PRO A 50 -2.73 -6.94 25.02
CA PRO A 50 -2.10 -6.05 24.05
C PRO A 50 -2.55 -4.62 24.29
N GLN A 51 -1.60 -3.70 24.31
CA GLN A 51 -1.79 -2.26 24.41
C GLN A 51 -1.34 -1.61 23.11
N LEU A 52 -2.25 -0.87 22.47
CA LEU A 52 -1.97 -0.11 21.26
C LEU A 52 -1.76 1.37 21.62
N THR A 53 -0.59 1.90 21.29
CA THR A 53 -0.24 3.32 21.46
C THR A 53 -0.19 4.00 20.10
N MET A 54 -1.09 4.95 19.86
CA MET A 54 -1.06 5.79 18.67
C MET A 54 0.06 6.83 18.79
N LEU A 55 1.00 6.86 17.83
CA LEU A 55 2.08 7.85 17.82
C LEU A 55 1.69 9.14 17.10
N TYR A 56 0.50 9.17 16.47
CA TYR A 56 -0.05 10.32 15.73
C TYR A 56 0.92 10.92 14.70
N LYS A 57 1.80 10.09 14.14
CA LYS A 57 2.80 10.48 13.15
C LYS A 57 2.51 9.79 11.82
N ALA A 58 2.47 10.57 10.73
CA ALA A 58 2.38 10.01 9.38
C ALA A 58 3.77 9.53 8.91
N ASN A 59 3.89 8.23 8.65
CA ASN A 59 5.10 7.62 8.09
C ASN A 59 4.84 7.19 6.64
N ALA A 60 5.90 7.21 5.83
CA ALA A 60 5.85 6.72 4.45
C ALA A 60 5.64 5.20 4.40
N GLY A 61 4.90 4.73 3.40
CA GLY A 61 4.59 3.33 3.17
C GLY A 61 3.17 2.95 3.57
N THR A 62 2.80 1.70 3.34
CA THR A 62 1.52 1.12 3.73
C THR A 62 1.63 0.40 5.07
N VAL A 63 0.56 0.37 5.86
CA VAL A 63 0.48 -0.49 7.04
C VAL A 63 0.68 -1.94 6.60
N ASP A 64 1.48 -2.68 7.36
CA ASP A 64 1.68 -4.11 7.11
C ASP A 64 0.38 -4.88 7.38
N ASP A 65 0.01 -5.79 6.47
CA ASP A 65 -1.25 -6.57 6.57
C ASP A 65 -1.30 -7.42 7.85
N GLU A 66 -0.15 -7.62 8.49
CA GLU A 66 0.01 -8.48 9.66
C GLU A 66 -0.52 -7.85 10.94
N ASN A 67 -0.60 -6.52 10.98
CA ASN A 67 -1.04 -5.78 12.15
C ASN A 67 -2.57 -5.61 12.12
N HIS A 68 -3.28 -6.66 12.53
CA HIS A 68 -4.73 -6.64 12.79
C HIS A 68 -5.06 -5.74 13.99
N TYR A 69 -4.85 -4.43 13.84
CA TYR A 69 -5.03 -3.44 14.90
C TYR A 69 -6.46 -3.47 15.45
N GLY A 70 -7.46 -3.82 14.63
CA GLY A 70 -8.84 -3.98 15.06
C GLY A 70 -9.04 -5.12 16.05
N ILE A 71 -8.37 -6.26 15.85
CA ILE A 71 -8.44 -7.42 16.75
C ILE A 71 -7.65 -7.13 18.04
N ALA A 72 -6.47 -6.54 17.91
CA ALA A 72 -5.66 -6.11 19.06
C ALA A 72 -6.42 -5.09 19.93
N LEU A 73 -7.10 -4.13 19.31
CA LEU A 73 -7.96 -3.17 20.00
C LEU A 73 -9.15 -3.85 20.68
N ALA A 74 -9.83 -4.77 19.99
CA ALA A 74 -10.94 -5.54 20.57
C ALA A 74 -10.50 -6.30 21.84
N ARG A 75 -9.30 -6.88 21.84
CA ARG A 75 -8.72 -7.52 23.03
C ARG A 75 -8.42 -6.50 24.13
N ALA A 76 -7.86 -5.34 23.78
CA ALA A 76 -7.54 -4.27 24.73
C ALA A 76 -8.78 -3.68 25.44
N ILE A 77 -9.93 -3.63 24.76
CA ILE A 77 -11.20 -3.15 25.34
C ILE A 77 -11.98 -4.25 26.10
N GLY A 78 -11.41 -5.45 26.24
CA GLY A 78 -11.99 -6.54 27.04
C GLY A 78 -13.10 -7.33 26.33
N MET A 79 -13.06 -7.44 24.99
CA MET A 79 -13.98 -8.33 24.28
C MET A 79 -13.76 -9.80 24.70
N PRO A 80 -14.82 -10.65 24.66
CA PRO A 80 -14.70 -12.05 25.04
C PRO A 80 -13.69 -12.82 24.19
N GLU A 81 -12.89 -13.70 24.82
CA GLU A 81 -11.90 -14.54 24.12
C GLU A 81 -12.51 -15.39 23.01
N SER A 82 -13.73 -15.92 23.21
CA SER A 82 -14.44 -16.67 22.15
C SER A 82 -14.70 -15.83 20.89
N PHE A 83 -14.96 -14.53 21.06
CA PHE A 83 -15.14 -13.59 19.96
C PHE A 83 -13.81 -13.29 19.27
N ILE A 84 -12.74 -13.03 20.04
CA ILE A 84 -11.40 -12.77 19.52
C ILE A 84 -10.88 -13.95 18.71
N ASN A 85 -10.98 -15.17 19.24
CA ASN A 85 -10.53 -16.39 18.57
C ASN A 85 -11.26 -16.63 17.24
N CYS A 86 -12.57 -16.38 17.19
CA CYS A 86 -13.34 -16.46 15.97
C CYS A 86 -12.87 -15.43 14.94
N ALA A 87 -12.68 -14.18 15.38
CA ALA A 87 -12.22 -13.09 14.51
C ALA A 87 -10.83 -13.39 13.93
N GLU A 88 -9.88 -13.89 14.73
CA GLU A 88 -8.55 -14.29 14.27
C GLU A 88 -8.61 -15.43 13.25
N THR A 89 -9.45 -16.44 13.51
CA THR A 89 -9.62 -17.58 12.59
C THR A 89 -10.12 -17.11 11.23
N VAL A 90 -11.15 -16.26 11.19
CA VAL A 90 -11.72 -15.74 9.95
C VAL A 90 -10.73 -14.80 9.24
N ALA A 91 -10.04 -13.94 9.98
CA ALA A 91 -9.05 -13.03 9.43
C ALA A 91 -7.89 -13.79 8.76
N ASN A 92 -7.40 -14.85 9.40
CA ASN A 92 -6.35 -15.70 8.87
C ASN A 92 -6.78 -16.48 7.62
N ASP A 93 -7.99 -17.05 7.59
CA ASP A 93 -8.53 -17.72 6.39
C ASP A 93 -8.66 -16.74 5.20
N LEU A 94 -9.19 -15.54 5.43
CA LEU A 94 -9.28 -14.51 4.39
C LEU A 94 -7.89 -14.10 3.88
N ARG A 95 -6.89 -13.99 4.76
CA ARG A 95 -5.51 -13.70 4.38
C ARG A 95 -4.92 -14.82 3.53
N GLN A 96 -5.05 -16.07 3.97
CA GLN A 96 -4.53 -17.22 3.25
C GLN A 96 -5.14 -17.34 1.85
N ARG A 97 -6.45 -17.09 1.70
CA ARG A 97 -7.12 -17.06 0.39
C ARG A 97 -6.63 -15.93 -0.51
N ARG A 98 -6.33 -14.75 0.06
CA ARG A 98 -5.73 -13.64 -0.71
C ARG A 98 -4.32 -13.97 -1.17
N GLU A 99 -3.50 -14.59 -0.31
CA GLU A 99 -2.14 -14.99 -0.63
C GLU A 99 -2.11 -16.11 -1.67
N SER A 100 -2.97 -17.13 -1.56
CA SER A 100 -3.04 -18.22 -2.55
C SER A 100 -3.50 -17.73 -3.92
N ASN A 101 -4.45 -16.78 -3.98
CA ASN A 101 -4.87 -16.15 -5.23
C ASN A 101 -3.76 -15.27 -5.86
N ARG A 102 -2.80 -14.78 -5.07
CA ARG A 102 -1.63 -14.05 -5.58
C ARG A 102 -0.56 -14.96 -6.18
N GLN A 103 -0.49 -16.22 -5.74
CA GLN A 103 0.52 -17.20 -6.16
C GLN A 103 0.29 -17.82 -7.56
N SER A 104 -0.69 -17.36 -8.35
CA SER A 104 -0.74 -17.67 -9.78
C SER A 104 0.37 -16.89 -10.52
N SER A 105 1.61 -17.37 -10.38
CA SER A 105 2.89 -16.70 -10.69
C SER A 105 2.89 -15.95 -12.01
N ASP A 106 2.52 -16.61 -13.11
CA ASP A 106 2.84 -16.07 -14.42
C ASP A 106 1.84 -15.01 -14.87
N ALA A 107 0.55 -15.25 -14.64
CA ALA A 107 -0.49 -14.27 -14.93
C ALA A 107 -0.35 -13.02 -14.04
N TYR A 108 0.06 -13.21 -12.79
CA TYR A 108 0.26 -12.11 -11.85
C TYR A 108 1.47 -11.24 -12.23
N LYS A 109 2.62 -11.87 -12.54
CA LYS A 109 3.82 -11.17 -13.03
C LYS A 109 3.54 -10.38 -14.31
N GLU A 110 2.82 -10.98 -15.25
CA GLU A 110 2.47 -10.32 -16.52
C GLU A 110 1.56 -9.11 -16.33
N ILE A 111 0.57 -9.19 -15.43
CA ILE A 111 -0.29 -8.04 -15.10
C ILE A 111 0.54 -6.91 -14.48
N HIS A 112 1.45 -7.22 -13.56
CA HIS A 112 2.32 -6.22 -12.92
C HIS A 112 3.30 -5.58 -13.89
N ARG A 113 3.93 -6.36 -14.78
CA ARG A 113 4.78 -5.83 -15.86
C ARG A 113 4.02 -4.86 -16.76
N ARG A 114 2.82 -5.24 -17.22
CA ARG A 114 1.99 -4.38 -18.07
C ARG A 114 1.63 -3.08 -17.35
N ARG A 115 1.26 -3.14 -16.08
CA ARG A 115 0.95 -1.95 -15.28
C ARG A 115 2.17 -1.05 -15.10
N LEU A 116 3.34 -1.62 -14.78
CA LEU A 116 4.58 -0.88 -14.62
C LEU A 116 4.95 -0.13 -15.92
N ALA A 117 4.81 -0.78 -17.08
CA ALA A 117 5.03 -0.15 -18.38
C ALA A 117 4.05 0.99 -18.68
N LEU A 118 2.76 0.81 -18.36
CA LEU A 118 1.75 1.86 -18.51
C LEU A 118 2.04 3.06 -17.60
N ASN A 119 2.41 2.82 -16.35
CA ASN A 119 2.77 3.89 -15.40
C ASN A 119 4.01 4.67 -15.89
N LEU A 120 5.00 3.99 -16.47
CA LEU A 120 6.16 4.65 -17.07
C LEU A 120 5.75 5.55 -18.24
N TYR A 121 4.87 5.06 -19.11
CA TYR A 121 4.36 5.83 -20.24
C TYR A 121 3.64 7.10 -19.76
N GLU A 122 2.75 6.98 -18.77
CA GLU A 122 2.04 8.12 -18.18
C GLU A 122 3.00 9.13 -17.53
N ALA A 123 4.00 8.66 -16.79
CA ALA A 123 5.01 9.53 -16.17
C ALA A 123 5.78 10.35 -17.20
N ILE A 124 6.15 9.73 -18.32
CA ILE A 124 6.83 10.39 -19.44
C ILE A 124 5.90 11.41 -20.11
N ASP A 125 4.63 11.07 -20.32
CA ASP A 125 3.64 11.98 -20.90
C ASP A 125 3.39 13.20 -20.00
N GLN A 126 3.33 13.01 -18.68
CA GLN A 126 3.27 14.10 -17.70
C GLN A 126 4.53 14.97 -17.74
N ALA A 127 5.72 14.36 -17.78
CA ALA A 127 6.98 15.10 -17.87
C ALA A 127 7.05 15.96 -19.14
N LYS A 128 6.53 15.45 -20.28
CA LYS A 128 6.45 16.18 -21.54
C LYS A 128 5.56 17.43 -21.45
N LYS A 129 4.49 17.37 -20.67
CA LYS A 129 3.53 18.48 -20.45
C LYS A 129 4.04 19.51 -19.43
N SER A 130 5.08 19.18 -18.65
CA SER A 130 5.62 20.07 -17.63
C SER A 130 6.33 21.29 -18.25
N PRO A 131 6.08 22.51 -17.75
CA PRO A 131 6.75 23.72 -18.24
C PRO A 131 8.24 23.78 -17.86
N ASN A 132 8.70 22.95 -16.91
CA ASN A 132 10.00 23.10 -16.27
C ASN A 132 11.07 22.19 -16.90
N LYS A 133 11.61 22.58 -18.06
CA LYS A 133 12.48 21.73 -18.90
C LYS A 133 13.87 21.43 -18.34
N GLU A 134 14.39 22.29 -17.46
CA GLU A 134 15.76 22.18 -16.93
C GLU A 134 15.94 21.00 -15.96
N THR A 135 14.87 20.56 -15.30
CA THR A 135 14.89 19.46 -14.32
C THR A 135 14.42 18.12 -14.88
N ILE A 136 13.90 18.09 -16.11
CA ILE A 136 13.32 16.89 -16.75
C ILE A 136 14.37 15.78 -16.89
N SER A 137 15.60 16.11 -17.27
CA SER A 137 16.66 15.10 -17.46
C SER A 137 16.93 14.30 -16.18
N GLY A 138 17.11 15.00 -15.05
CA GLY A 138 17.33 14.36 -13.75
C GLY A 138 16.10 13.58 -13.26
N TYR A 139 14.90 14.08 -13.54
CA TYR A 139 13.65 13.37 -13.25
C TYR A 139 13.53 12.07 -14.06
N LEU A 140 13.77 12.11 -15.37
CA LEU A 140 13.72 10.93 -16.25
C LEU A 140 14.76 9.89 -15.86
N GLN A 141 15.95 10.32 -15.43
CA GLN A 141 16.98 9.40 -14.96
C GLN A 141 16.53 8.65 -13.70
N ARG A 142 15.97 9.36 -12.70
CA ARG A 142 15.42 8.73 -11.50
C ARG A 142 14.24 7.81 -11.82
N LEU A 143 13.37 8.22 -12.73
CA LEU A 143 12.22 7.43 -13.17
C LEU A 143 12.67 6.11 -13.82
N ARG A 144 13.71 6.15 -14.66
CA ARG A 144 14.32 4.94 -15.25
C ARG A 144 14.93 4.03 -14.19
N GLU A 145 15.64 4.59 -13.21
CA GLU A 145 16.23 3.82 -12.11
C GLU A 145 15.16 3.12 -11.27
N GLN A 146 14.07 3.83 -10.94
CA GLN A 146 12.92 3.26 -10.24
C GLN A 146 12.23 2.17 -11.04
N TYR A 147 11.99 2.39 -12.34
CA TYR A 147 11.40 1.36 -13.22
C TYR A 147 12.23 0.07 -13.22
N ASN A 148 13.56 0.19 -13.34
CA ASN A 148 14.45 -0.97 -13.35
C ASN A 148 14.47 -1.73 -12.01
N LEU A 149 14.43 -1.02 -10.88
CA LEU A 149 14.33 -1.65 -9.57
C LEU A 149 13.02 -2.44 -9.43
N ARG A 150 11.89 -1.81 -9.80
CA ARG A 150 10.57 -2.45 -9.76
C ARG A 150 10.44 -3.63 -10.69
N LEU A 151 11.02 -3.55 -11.89
CA LEU A 151 10.99 -4.66 -12.84
C LEU A 151 11.74 -5.88 -12.28
N LYS A 152 12.89 -5.66 -11.62
CA LYS A 152 13.63 -6.74 -10.93
C LYS A 152 12.81 -7.34 -9.79
N GLU A 153 12.19 -6.50 -8.95
CA GLU A 153 11.31 -6.97 -7.88
C GLU A 153 10.22 -7.90 -8.42
N ILE A 154 9.56 -7.54 -9.53
CA ILE A 154 8.51 -8.36 -10.17
C ILE A 154 9.05 -9.68 -10.73
N GLU A 155 10.28 -9.69 -11.26
CA GLU A 155 10.91 -10.91 -11.79
C GLU A 155 11.26 -11.91 -10.69
N GLU A 156 11.63 -11.41 -9.51
CA GLU A 156 11.99 -12.18 -8.32
C GLU A 156 10.79 -12.66 -7.47
N MET A 157 9.55 -12.22 -7.77
CA MET A 157 8.31 -12.68 -7.11
C MET A 157 7.97 -14.15 -7.39
#